data_AF-A0AAW0B582-F1
#
_entry.id   AF-A0AAW0B582-F1
#
_cell.length_a   1.000
_cell.length_b   1.000
_cell.length_c   1.000
_cell.angle_alpha   90.00
_cell.angle_beta   90.00
_cell.angle_gamma   90.00
#
_symmetry.space_group_name_H-M   'P 1'
#
loop_
_entity.id
_entity.type
_entity.pdbx_description
1 polymer ?
#
loop_
_entity_poly.entity_id
_entity_poly.type
_entity_poly.pdbx_seq_one_letter_code
_entity_poly.pdbx_strand_id
1 'polypeptide(L)'
;FMQKWYLASQTRIDGLKLDAHITELGALMLEKGWEGKMRRQILGAKMKVGQPFADWAYEIQNLNAILSQAAATFAVDDSHLKNILDAGLTEDLQKDLDTEPILASELNAWIAEVKGRDDRLKFETERMQVVVGDPSVETKRQT
;
A
#
# COMPACT_ATOMS: atom_id res chain seq x y z
N PHE A 1 -4.27 -23.15 19.63
CA PHE A 1 -3.13 -22.58 20.39
C PHE A 1 -3.56 -21.36 21.19
N MET A 2 -4.02 -20.27 20.54
CA MET A 2 -4.51 -19.04 21.20
C MET A 2 -5.57 -19.26 22.28
N GLN A 3 -6.59 -20.08 21.99
CA GLN A 3 -7.64 -20.38 22.97
C GLN A 3 -7.11 -21.08 24.23
N LYS A 4 -6.12 -21.98 24.10
CA LYS A 4 -5.51 -22.67 25.24
C LYS A 4 -4.63 -21.73 26.08
N TRP A 5 -3.89 -20.84 25.43
CA TRP A 5 -3.08 -19.81 26.11
C TRP A 5 -3.97 -18.85 26.90
N TYR A 6 -5.05 -18.34 26.27
CA TYR A 6 -5.98 -17.42 26.91
C TYR A 6 -6.66 -18.08 28.13
N LEU A 7 -7.20 -19.29 27.99
CA LEU A 7 -7.86 -20.00 29.09
C LEU A 7 -6.89 -20.32 30.25
N ALA A 8 -5.62 -20.64 29.96
CA ALA A 8 -4.62 -20.92 30.98
C ALA A 8 -4.15 -19.67 31.76
N SER A 9 -4.35 -18.47 31.20
CA SER A 9 -3.95 -17.19 31.80
C SER A 9 -5.13 -16.25 32.02
N GLN A 10 -6.36 -16.75 31.97
CA GLN A 10 -7.59 -15.96 31.85
C GLN A 10 -7.72 -14.94 32.97
N THR A 11 -7.57 -15.35 34.24
CA THR A 11 -7.70 -14.45 35.40
C THR A 11 -6.65 -13.33 35.41
N ARG A 12 -5.45 -13.59 34.87
CA ARG A 12 -4.38 -12.61 34.73
C ARG A 12 -4.66 -11.65 33.58
N ILE A 13 -5.08 -12.19 32.44
CA ILE A 13 -5.35 -11.44 31.21
C ILE A 13 -6.58 -10.54 31.36
N ASP A 14 -7.66 -11.03 31.96
CA ASP A 14 -8.90 -10.28 32.16
C ASP A 14 -8.73 -9.12 33.16
N GLY A 15 -7.67 -9.16 33.97
CA GLY A 15 -7.26 -8.06 34.86
C GLY A 15 -6.34 -7.02 34.21
N LEU A 16 -5.82 -7.27 32.99
CA LEU A 16 -4.98 -6.33 32.28
C LEU A 16 -5.83 -5.25 31.61
N LYS A 17 -5.28 -4.04 31.57
CA LYS A 17 -5.77 -3.02 30.65
C LYS A 17 -5.44 -3.44 29.20
N LEU A 18 -6.23 -2.93 28.26
CA LEU A 18 -6.15 -3.30 26.84
C LEU A 18 -4.74 -3.12 26.25
N ASP A 19 -4.04 -2.05 26.64
CA ASP A 19 -2.66 -1.76 26.25
C ASP A 19 -1.67 -2.84 26.71
N ALA A 20 -1.76 -3.25 27.97
CA ALA A 20 -0.93 -4.31 28.53
C ALA A 20 -1.26 -5.67 27.91
N HIS A 21 -2.54 -5.94 27.62
CA HIS A 21 -2.95 -7.16 26.93
C HIS A 21 -2.37 -7.26 25.51
N ILE A 22 -2.48 -6.18 24.71
CA ILE A 22 -1.93 -6.13 23.35
C ILE A 22 -0.41 -6.26 23.37
N THR A 23 0.26 -5.65 24.35
CA THR A 23 1.72 -5.75 24.50
C THR A 23 2.17 -7.19 24.76
N GLU A 24 1.52 -7.88 25.70
CA GLU A 24 1.84 -9.28 26.00
C GLU A 24 1.53 -10.20 24.82
N LEU A 25 0.42 -9.97 24.14
CA LEU A 25 0.04 -10.75 22.98
C LEU A 25 1.03 -10.56 21.83
N GLY A 26 1.46 -9.31 21.59
CA GLY A 26 2.51 -8.98 20.63
C GLY A 26 3.82 -9.71 20.94
N ALA A 27 4.25 -9.72 22.20
CA ALA A 27 5.47 -10.41 22.61
C ALA A 27 5.41 -11.94 22.41
N LEU A 28 4.22 -12.53 22.46
CA LEU A 28 4.01 -13.96 22.24
C LEU A 28 3.87 -14.35 20.76
N MET A 29 3.24 -13.49 19.97
CA MET A 29 2.86 -13.82 18.59
C MET A 29 3.83 -13.27 17.55
N LEU A 30 4.56 -12.21 17.85
CA LEU A 30 5.43 -11.56 16.88
C LEU A 30 6.82 -12.21 16.91
N GLU A 31 7.29 -12.57 15.72
CA GLU A 31 8.63 -13.09 15.54
C GLU A 31 9.68 -12.06 15.96
N LYS A 32 10.80 -12.50 16.55
CA LYS A 32 11.89 -11.59 16.90
C LYS A 32 12.38 -10.84 15.64
N GLY A 33 12.35 -9.50 15.69
CA GLY A 33 12.78 -8.65 14.58
C GLY A 33 11.73 -8.46 13.48
N TRP A 34 10.45 -8.73 13.78
CA TRP A 34 9.32 -8.47 12.90
C TRP A 34 9.28 -7.00 12.44
N GLU A 35 9.67 -6.06 13.29
CA GLU A 35 9.71 -4.62 13.02
C GLU A 35 10.65 -4.34 11.84
N GLY A 36 11.85 -4.92 11.90
CA GLY A 36 12.85 -4.78 10.86
C GLY A 36 12.43 -5.45 9.54
N LYS A 37 11.73 -6.59 9.62
CA LYS A 37 11.17 -7.28 8.45
C LYS A 37 10.09 -6.43 7.77
N MET A 38 9.17 -5.87 8.56
CA MET A 38 8.12 -4.99 8.07
C MET A 38 8.69 -3.69 7.47
N ARG A 39 9.68 -3.06 8.13
CA ARG A 39 10.38 -1.89 7.57
C ARG A 39 11.02 -2.21 6.22
N ARG A 40 11.69 -3.37 6.08
CA ARG A 40 12.25 -3.79 4.79
C ARG A 40 11.18 -4.01 3.72
N GLN A 41 10.01 -4.53 4.10
CA GLN A 41 8.88 -4.67 3.19
C GLN A 41 8.37 -3.31 2.70
N ILE A 42 8.25 -2.31 3.59
CA ILE A 42 7.88 -0.95 3.22
C ILE A 42 8.93 -0.35 2.26
N LEU A 43 10.22 -0.41 2.62
CA LEU A 43 11.31 0.17 1.82
C LEU A 43 11.50 -0.50 0.46
N GLY A 44 11.18 -1.80 0.36
CA GLY A 44 11.28 -2.58 -0.87
C GLY A 44 9.97 -2.67 -1.66
N ALA A 45 8.93 -1.96 -1.24
CA ALA A 45 7.62 -2.05 -1.88
C ALA A 45 7.66 -1.52 -3.32
N LYS A 46 7.09 -2.30 -4.25
CA LYS A 46 6.89 -1.92 -5.64
C LYS A 46 5.45 -2.22 -6.03
N MET A 47 4.83 -1.28 -6.73
CA MET A 47 3.50 -1.45 -7.30
C MET A 47 3.56 -2.53 -8.39
N LYS A 48 2.63 -3.48 -8.35
CA LYS A 48 2.54 -4.53 -9.38
C LYS A 48 1.81 -4.00 -10.61
N VAL A 49 2.19 -4.48 -11.79
CA VAL A 49 1.47 -4.17 -13.03
C VAL A 49 0.01 -4.62 -12.91
N GLY A 50 -0.92 -3.72 -13.22
CA GLY A 50 -2.37 -3.97 -13.13
C GLY A 50 -2.99 -3.78 -11.73
N GLN A 51 -2.18 -3.56 -10.68
CA GLN A 51 -2.70 -3.25 -9.35
C GLN A 51 -3.27 -1.82 -9.30
N PRO A 52 -4.38 -1.55 -8.60
CA PRO A 52 -4.79 -0.19 -8.22
C PRO A 52 -3.75 0.53 -7.36
N PHE A 53 -3.35 1.74 -7.77
CA PHE A 53 -2.40 2.55 -7.00
C PHE A 53 -2.90 2.77 -5.57
N ALA A 54 -4.19 3.10 -5.41
CA ALA A 54 -4.78 3.36 -4.10
C ALA A 54 -4.66 2.16 -3.15
N ASP A 55 -4.99 0.95 -3.62
CA ASP A 55 -4.92 -0.27 -2.81
C ASP A 55 -3.49 -0.54 -2.34
N TRP A 56 -2.53 -0.40 -3.27
CA TRP A 56 -1.12 -0.55 -2.96
C TRP A 56 -0.63 0.51 -1.96
N ALA A 57 -0.91 1.79 -2.20
CA ALA A 57 -0.49 2.88 -1.33
C ALA A 57 -1.05 2.73 0.08
N TYR A 58 -2.32 2.34 0.23
CA TYR A 58 -2.95 2.10 1.53
C TYR A 58 -2.36 0.88 2.25
N GLU A 59 -1.98 -0.18 1.53
CA GLU A 59 -1.27 -1.31 2.13
C GLU A 59 0.04 -0.84 2.78
N ILE A 60 0.82 -0.04 2.06
CA ILE A 60 2.11 0.47 2.57
C ILE A 60 1.91 1.46 3.72
N GLN A 61 0.92 2.36 3.62
CA GLN A 61 0.55 3.26 4.73
C GLN A 61 0.12 2.51 5.98
N ASN A 62 -0.67 1.43 5.83
CA ASN A 62 -1.12 0.63 6.95
C ASN A 62 0.05 -0.09 7.64
N LEU A 63 0.99 -0.65 6.88
CA LEU A 63 2.22 -1.22 7.44
C LEU A 63 3.02 -0.17 8.23
N ASN A 64 3.17 1.05 7.67
CA ASN A 64 3.86 2.12 8.37
C ASN A 64 3.10 2.57 9.64
N ALA A 65 1.77 2.62 9.61
CA ALA A 65 0.95 2.95 10.77
C ALA A 65 1.09 1.93 11.89
N ILE A 66 1.19 0.63 11.56
CA ILE A 66 1.49 -0.43 12.53
C ILE A 66 2.85 -0.18 13.19
N LEU A 67 3.89 0.14 12.40
CA LEU A 67 5.19 0.50 12.94
C LEU A 67 5.13 1.75 13.81
N SER A 68 4.41 2.80 13.40
CA SER A 68 4.28 4.03 14.19
C SER A 68 3.66 3.78 15.56
N GLN A 69 2.73 2.83 15.67
CA GLN A 69 2.07 2.50 16.93
C GLN A 69 2.89 1.55 17.81
N ALA A 70 3.46 0.49 17.22
CA ALA A 70 4.08 -0.60 17.98
C ALA A 70 5.61 -0.53 18.04
N ALA A 71 6.25 0.20 17.12
CA ALA A 71 7.71 0.24 16.97
C ALA A 71 8.16 1.55 16.28
N ALA A 72 7.85 2.71 16.86
CA ALA A 72 7.96 4.02 16.20
C ALA A 72 9.36 4.33 15.61
N THR A 73 10.43 3.77 16.17
CA THR A 73 11.81 3.92 15.64
C THR A 73 12.01 3.25 14.28
N PHE A 74 11.15 2.29 13.92
CA PHE A 74 11.18 1.59 12.64
C PHE A 74 10.28 2.24 11.59
N ALA A 75 9.31 3.06 11.99
CA ALA A 75 8.45 3.80 11.09
C ALA A 75 9.23 4.85 10.28
N VAL A 76 8.66 5.24 9.14
CA VAL A 76 9.14 6.35 8.32
C VAL A 76 8.14 7.51 8.39
N ASP A 77 8.64 8.73 8.27
CA ASP A 77 7.77 9.92 8.17
C ASP A 77 7.08 10.01 6.80
N ASP A 78 6.11 10.91 6.70
CA ASP A 78 5.29 11.10 5.50
C ASP A 78 6.10 11.49 4.27
N SER A 79 7.20 12.25 4.44
CA SER A 79 8.06 12.64 3.31
C SER A 79 8.82 11.43 2.77
N HIS A 80 9.37 10.60 3.65
CA HIS A 80 10.01 9.35 3.26
C HIS A 80 9.01 8.36 2.67
N LEU A 81 7.80 8.29 3.24
CA LEU A 81 6.75 7.41 2.73
C LEU A 81 6.32 7.82 1.31
N LYS A 82 6.18 9.13 1.05
CA LYS A 82 5.95 9.66 -0.29
C LYS A 82 7.06 9.25 -1.26
N ASN A 83 8.33 9.41 -0.88
CA ASN A 83 9.47 9.02 -1.73
C ASN A 83 9.49 7.51 -2.03
N ILE A 84 9.11 6.68 -1.06
CA ILE A 84 9.00 5.22 -1.23
C ILE A 84 7.88 4.88 -2.22
N LEU A 85 6.71 5.52 -2.09
CA LEU A 85 5.59 5.33 -3.00
C LEU A 85 5.92 5.80 -4.41
N ASP A 86 6.53 6.97 -4.55
CA ASP A 86 6.94 7.53 -5.84
C ASP A 86 7.97 6.63 -6.55
N ALA A 87 9.03 6.23 -5.84
CA ALA A 87 10.02 5.31 -6.38
C ALA A 87 9.46 3.92 -6.69
N GLY A 88 8.29 3.56 -6.14
CA GLY A 88 7.66 2.26 -6.29
C GLY A 88 6.61 2.18 -7.41
N LEU A 89 6.30 3.28 -8.08
CA LEU A 89 5.31 3.32 -9.16
C LEU A 89 5.69 2.42 -10.34
N THR A 90 4.68 2.04 -11.12
CA THR A 90 4.87 1.36 -12.40
C THR A 90 5.42 2.34 -13.44
N GLU A 91 6.17 1.83 -14.43
CA GLU A 91 6.78 2.68 -15.46
C GLU A 91 5.76 3.51 -16.24
N ASP A 92 4.57 2.96 -16.52
CA ASP A 92 3.54 3.66 -17.29
C ASP A 92 2.96 4.84 -16.50
N LEU A 93 2.70 4.64 -15.21
CA LEU A 93 2.24 5.72 -14.33
C LEU A 93 3.34 6.76 -14.14
N GLN A 94 4.61 6.34 -13.99
CA GLN A 94 5.73 7.27 -13.90
C GLN A 94 5.84 8.16 -15.13
N LYS A 95 5.71 7.61 -16.34
CA LYS A 95 5.75 8.39 -17.59
C LYS A 95 4.62 9.41 -17.69
N ASP A 96 3.42 9.06 -17.23
CA ASP A 96 2.29 10.02 -17.16
C ASP A 96 2.61 11.16 -16.19
N LEU A 97 3.16 10.85 -15.02
CA LEU A 97 3.54 11.86 -14.02
C LEU A 97 4.71 12.74 -14.49
N ASP A 98 5.67 12.20 -15.25
CA ASP A 98 6.77 12.97 -15.83
C ASP A 98 6.26 13.96 -16.90
N THR A 99 5.15 13.60 -17.59
CA THR A 99 4.50 14.46 -18.58
C THR A 99 3.66 15.54 -17.92
N GLU A 100 2.93 15.19 -16.86
CA GLU A 100 2.10 16.13 -16.12
C GLU A 100 2.33 15.98 -14.59
N PRO A 101 3.23 16.79 -14.02
CA PRO A 101 3.68 16.63 -12.65
C PRO A 101 2.59 16.98 -11.63
N ILE A 102 2.60 16.24 -10.52
CA ILE A 102 1.72 16.49 -9.38
C ILE A 102 2.21 17.70 -8.58
N LEU A 103 1.27 18.57 -8.22
CA LEU A 103 1.58 19.81 -7.49
C LEU A 103 1.47 19.63 -5.97
N ALA A 104 0.73 18.62 -5.50
CA ALA A 104 0.58 18.35 -4.09
C ALA A 104 1.91 17.95 -3.40
N SER A 105 2.29 18.71 -2.38
CA SER A 105 3.41 18.42 -1.48
C SER A 105 3.05 17.38 -0.42
N GLU A 106 1.89 17.56 0.21
CA GLU A 106 1.40 16.74 1.32
C GLU A 106 1.07 15.31 0.88
N LEU A 107 1.43 14.31 1.68
CA LEU A 107 1.30 12.89 1.33
C LEU A 107 -0.11 12.51 0.88
N ASN A 108 -1.14 12.88 1.67
CA ASN A 108 -2.52 12.47 1.37
C ASN A 108 -3.07 13.16 0.11
N ALA A 109 -2.72 14.43 -0.12
CA ALA A 109 -3.11 15.15 -1.32
C ALA A 109 -2.39 14.57 -2.55
N TRP A 110 -1.10 14.25 -2.42
CA TRP A 110 -0.31 13.61 -3.45
C TRP A 110 -0.88 12.24 -3.83
N ILE A 111 -1.22 11.39 -2.86
CA ILE A 111 -1.87 10.09 -3.10
C ILE A 111 -3.19 10.27 -3.85
N ALA A 112 -4.01 11.25 -3.47
CA ALA A 112 -5.27 11.51 -4.15
C ALA A 112 -5.08 11.89 -5.62
N GLU A 113 -4.08 12.73 -5.93
CA GLU A 113 -3.74 13.10 -7.30
C GLU A 113 -3.19 11.92 -8.11
N VAL A 114 -2.23 11.14 -7.57
CA VAL A 114 -1.68 9.94 -8.25
C VAL A 114 -2.80 8.93 -8.51
N LYS A 115 -3.73 8.74 -7.56
CA LYS A 115 -4.90 7.88 -7.76
C LYS A 115 -5.73 8.34 -8.96
N GLY A 116 -6.02 9.64 -9.06
CA GLY A 116 -6.76 10.18 -10.20
C GLY A 116 -6.06 9.94 -11.54
N ARG A 117 -4.72 9.96 -11.55
CA ARG A 117 -3.88 9.66 -12.71
C ARG A 117 -3.96 8.19 -13.10
N ASP A 118 -3.78 7.28 -12.15
CA ASP A 118 -3.89 5.83 -12.34
C ASP A 118 -5.28 5.42 -12.86
N ASP A 119 -6.34 5.98 -12.27
CA ASP A 119 -7.73 5.73 -12.70
C ASP A 119 -7.96 6.17 -14.16
N ARG A 120 -7.42 7.32 -14.57
CA ARG A 120 -7.53 7.82 -15.95
C ARG A 120 -6.77 6.92 -16.94
N LEU A 121 -5.53 6.53 -16.63
CA LEU A 121 -4.72 5.66 -17.47
C LEU A 121 -5.40 4.30 -17.70
N LYS A 122 -6.01 3.75 -16.65
CA LYS A 122 -6.78 2.50 -16.75
C LYS A 122 -7.97 2.65 -17.66
N PHE A 123 -8.75 3.71 -17.47
CA PHE A 123 -9.90 3.98 -18.33
C PHE A 123 -9.50 4.15 -19.81
N GLU A 124 -8.40 4.84 -20.10
CA GLU A 124 -7.88 5.00 -21.46
C GLU A 124 -7.41 3.66 -22.05
N THR A 125 -6.70 2.85 -21.27
CA THR A 125 -6.24 1.51 -21.68
C THR A 125 -7.42 0.60 -22.01
N GLU A 126 -8.44 0.56 -21.15
CA GLU A 126 -9.66 -0.20 -21.37
C GLU A 126 -10.40 0.26 -22.63
N ARG A 127 -10.51 1.58 -22.85
CA ARG A 127 -11.11 2.14 -24.06
C ARG A 127 -10.36 1.73 -25.33
N MET A 128 -9.03 1.78 -25.32
CA MET A 128 -8.25 1.36 -26.49
C MET A 128 -8.40 -0.14 -26.77
N GLN A 129 -8.44 -0.99 -25.74
CA GLN A 129 -8.65 -2.43 -25.90
C GLN A 129 -10.01 -2.75 -26.54
N VAL A 130 -11.07 -2.02 -26.18
CA VAL A 130 -12.39 -2.15 -26.82
C VAL A 130 -12.35 -1.77 -28.30
N VAL A 131 -11.66 -0.68 -28.66
CA VAL A 131 -11.58 -0.21 -30.05
C VAL A 131 -10.74 -1.14 -30.93
N VAL A 132 -9.67 -1.73 -30.39
CA VAL A 132 -8.81 -2.68 -31.12
C VAL A 132 -9.45 -4.07 -31.23
N GLY A 133 -10.30 -4.44 -30.27
CA GLY A 133 -11.03 -5.71 -30.28
C GLY A 133 -12.30 -5.72 -31.14
N ASP A 134 -12.70 -4.60 -31.76
CA ASP A 134 -13.90 -4.51 -32.60
C ASP A 134 -13.60 -4.87 -34.07
N PRO A 135 -14.07 -6.04 -34.58
CA PRO A 135 -13.82 -6.48 -35.95
C PRO A 135 -14.44 -5.57 -37.03
N SER A 136 -15.25 -4.58 -36.64
CA SER A 136 -15.86 -3.60 -37.57
C SER A 136 -14.87 -2.55 -38.10
N VAL A 137 -13.69 -2.41 -37.48
CA VAL A 137 -12.65 -1.44 -37.89
C VAL A 137 -11.74 -1.99 -38.99
N GLU A 138 -11.52 -3.32 -39.04
CA GLU A 138 -10.69 -3.99 -40.05
C GLU A 138 -11.32 -3.89 -41.46
N THR A 139 -12.65 -3.93 -41.54
CA THR A 139 -13.41 -3.93 -42.81
C THR A 139 -13.38 -2.58 -43.54
N LYS A 140 -12.92 -1.49 -42.90
CA LYS A 140 -12.75 -0.17 -43.54
C LYS A 140 -11.35 0.11 -44.09
N ARG A 141 -10.38 -0.80 -43.87
CA ARG A 141 -9.00 -0.67 -44.39
C ARG A 141 -8.73 -1.48 -45.66
N GLN A 142 -9.73 -2.21 -46.18
CA GLN A 142 -9.65 -2.97 -47.43
C GLN A 142 -10.71 -2.52 -48.43
N THR A 143 -10.74 -1.22 -48.75
CA THR A 143 -11.39 -0.71 -49.97
C THR A 143 -10.33 -0.08 -50.86
#